data_AF-A0A652JUT7-F1
#
_entry.id   AF-A0A652JUT7-F1
#
_cell.length_a   1.000
_cell.length_b   1.000
_cell.length_c   1.000
_cell.angle_alpha   90.00
_cell.angle_beta   90.00
_cell.angle_gamma   90.00
#
_symmetry.space_group_name_H-M   'P 1'
#
loop_
_entity.id
_entity.type
_entity.pdbx_description
1 polymer ?
#
loop_
_entity_poly.entity_id
_entity_poly.type
_entity_poly.pdbx_seq_one_letter_code
_entity_poly.pdbx_strand_id
1 'polypeptide(L)'
;MSGTTVLPGTPCTAPRAGDPPMHRLEVRLPDRVPFAAGSFDAVGPMSRAAFPHRHTFYEIVHVTAGTGTHVVDLARWELHPPHLGLILPGQLHHWEDARGLDGTVVLFTEDFLLDHPGDRDLLRRLGEQPWLTLDGPTHARTGRLMAELVEEYRHGADGFATVLRSLLHVLLVRTSRLRGPGTPAPPPGRAAAVAEEFARLLARTATEGRTVRETAELIGVSPGYLAEAVRAATGRTPGALLREARSREAQRLLVGTELSIRQIAARVGFDDPAYFCRFFRRETGLSPGDFRRTHEAGRDGRGRPGRKHHDRRDPSIEAGSRPA
;
A
#
# COMPACT_ATOMS: atom_id res chain seq x y z
N MET A 1 2.84 12.68 20.20
CA MET A 1 4.20 13.08 19.77
C MET A 1 4.22 13.12 18.25
N SER A 2 4.85 14.15 17.72
CA SER A 2 4.97 14.45 16.30
C SER A 2 5.81 13.42 15.55
N GLY A 3 5.35 13.08 14.35
CA GLY A 3 6.16 13.00 13.14
C GLY A 3 7.25 11.92 13.04
N THR A 4 7.00 11.03 12.07
CA THR A 4 7.94 10.48 11.08
C THR A 4 8.94 9.49 11.64
N THR A 5 9.03 8.29 11.06
CA THR A 5 10.38 7.78 10.76
C THR A 5 10.46 6.86 9.54
N VAL A 6 11.40 7.23 8.68
CA VAL A 6 12.17 6.36 7.78
C VAL A 6 13.58 6.26 8.38
N LEU A 7 14.28 5.12 8.25
CA LEU A 7 15.73 5.07 8.51
C LEU A 7 16.45 6.22 7.76
N PRO A 8 17.51 6.82 8.32
CA PRO A 8 18.29 7.83 7.63
C PRO A 8 18.78 7.30 6.27
N GLY A 9 18.32 7.92 5.18
CA GLY A 9 18.82 7.62 3.83
C GLY A 9 17.87 6.90 2.86
N THR A 10 16.69 6.41 3.29
CA THR A 10 15.70 5.88 2.33
C THR A 10 14.74 7.00 1.91
N PRO A 11 14.80 7.53 0.67
CA PRO A 11 13.91 8.60 0.27
C PRO A 11 12.51 8.04 0.09
N CYS A 12 11.54 8.52 0.88
CA CYS A 12 10.14 8.37 0.53
C CYS A 12 9.54 9.75 0.32
N THR A 13 9.02 9.98 -0.88
CA THR A 13 8.32 11.19 -1.27
C THR A 13 7.12 11.41 -0.35
N ALA A 14 6.91 12.65 0.11
CA ALA A 14 5.73 13.02 0.88
C ALA A 14 4.44 12.66 0.11
N PRO A 15 3.36 12.19 0.77
CA PRO A 15 2.07 11.96 0.12
C PRO A 15 1.59 13.27 -0.54
N ARG A 16 1.08 13.17 -1.77
CA ARG A 16 0.55 14.31 -2.52
C ARG A 16 -0.85 14.68 -2.05
N ALA A 17 -1.25 15.93 -2.32
CA ALA A 17 -2.62 16.37 -2.09
C ALA A 17 -3.63 15.45 -2.80
N GLY A 18 -4.49 14.78 -2.02
CA GLY A 18 -5.55 13.89 -2.52
C GLY A 18 -5.24 12.38 -2.45
N ASP A 19 -4.01 11.98 -2.13
CA ASP A 19 -3.67 10.58 -1.89
C ASP A 19 -4.06 10.16 -0.47
N PRO A 20 -4.65 8.96 -0.27
CA PRO A 20 -4.79 8.41 1.07
C PRO A 20 -3.42 8.33 1.75
N PRO A 21 -3.28 8.82 2.99
CA PRO A 21 -2.03 8.81 3.70
C PRO A 21 -1.48 7.38 3.82
N MET A 22 -0.17 7.25 3.71
CA MET A 22 0.54 5.99 3.86
C MET A 22 1.37 6.03 5.14
N HIS A 23 0.99 5.18 6.09
CA HIS A 23 1.58 5.05 7.40
C HIS A 23 2.69 4.01 7.42
N ARG A 24 3.61 4.18 8.35
CA ARG A 24 4.74 3.29 8.56
C ARG A 24 4.78 2.93 10.04
N LEU A 25 5.30 1.74 10.32
CA LEU A 25 5.46 1.30 11.70
C LEU A 25 6.67 2.03 12.26
N GLU A 26 6.45 2.95 13.19
CA GLU A 26 7.52 3.73 13.81
C GLU A 26 8.18 2.91 14.93
N VAL A 27 9.48 2.63 14.77
CA VAL A 27 10.26 1.83 15.72
C VAL A 27 11.46 2.66 16.17
N ARG A 28 11.57 2.94 17.47
CA ARG A 28 12.73 3.67 18.02
C ARG A 28 13.88 2.68 18.26
N LEU A 29 14.93 2.79 17.45
CA LEU A 29 16.20 2.05 17.55
C LEU A 29 17.09 2.63 18.67
N PRO A 30 18.01 1.84 19.28
CA PRO A 30 18.58 0.59 18.76
C PRO A 30 17.89 -0.72 19.22
N ASP A 31 17.08 -0.71 20.28
CA ASP A 31 16.70 -1.95 20.99
C ASP A 31 15.27 -2.44 20.75
N ARG A 32 14.53 -1.86 19.78
CA ARG A 32 13.16 -2.28 19.49
C ARG A 32 13.04 -2.94 18.13
N VAL A 33 12.41 -4.11 18.12
CA VAL A 33 12.05 -4.87 16.91
C VAL A 33 10.91 -4.19 16.15
N PRO A 34 10.75 -4.42 14.83
CA PRO A 34 9.67 -3.85 14.03
C PRO A 34 8.34 -4.56 14.26
N PHE A 35 7.88 -4.48 15.51
CA PHE A 35 6.67 -5.05 16.06
C PHE A 35 6.10 -4.09 17.11
N ALA A 36 4.78 -3.95 17.17
CA ALA A 36 4.07 -3.24 18.23
C ALA A 36 2.75 -3.94 18.57
N ALA A 37 2.40 -4.00 19.85
CA ALA A 37 1.13 -4.58 20.28
C ALA A 37 0.51 -3.80 21.44
N GLY A 38 -0.82 -3.70 21.46
CA GLY A 38 -1.55 -3.04 22.54
C GLY A 38 -3.04 -2.93 22.26
N SER A 39 -3.77 -2.21 23.12
CA SER A 39 -5.14 -1.82 22.80
C SER A 39 -5.17 -0.82 21.65
N PHE A 40 -6.33 -0.59 21.06
CA PHE A 40 -6.54 0.46 20.07
C PHE A 40 -6.00 1.83 20.56
N ASP A 41 -6.28 2.20 21.82
CA ASP A 41 -5.77 3.44 22.42
C ASP A 41 -4.24 3.45 22.56
N ALA A 42 -3.65 2.33 22.97
CA ALA A 42 -2.22 2.23 23.27
C ALA A 42 -1.36 2.20 21.99
N VAL A 43 -1.82 1.56 20.91
CA VAL A 43 -1.12 1.52 19.63
C VAL A 43 -1.17 2.88 18.91
N GLY A 44 -2.20 3.67 19.21
CA GLY A 44 -2.30 5.07 18.79
C GLY A 44 -3.54 5.36 17.95
N PRO A 45 -3.79 6.64 17.64
CA PRO A 45 -5.06 7.10 17.07
C PRO A 45 -5.35 6.53 15.68
N MET A 46 -4.31 6.08 14.96
CA MET A 46 -4.47 5.47 13.64
C MET A 46 -5.21 4.13 13.66
N SER A 47 -5.15 3.40 14.78
CA SER A 47 -5.87 2.12 14.92
C SER A 47 -7.40 2.27 14.82
N ARG A 48 -7.92 3.50 15.03
CA ARG A 48 -9.34 3.87 14.90
C ARG A 48 -9.57 4.94 13.84
N ALA A 49 -8.68 5.07 12.85
CA ALA A 49 -8.81 6.13 11.86
C ALA A 49 -10.10 5.99 11.05
N ALA A 50 -10.90 7.05 11.09
CA ALA A 50 -12.16 7.16 10.35
C ALA A 50 -11.98 7.66 8.91
N PHE A 51 -10.74 7.84 8.46
CA PHE A 51 -10.41 8.29 7.11
C PHE A 51 -9.61 7.22 6.36
N PRO A 52 -9.81 7.06 5.04
CA PRO A 52 -9.08 6.10 4.23
C PRO A 52 -7.57 6.29 4.33
N HIS A 53 -6.84 5.23 4.69
CA HIS A 53 -5.39 5.24 4.77
C HIS A 53 -4.79 3.89 4.42
N ARG A 54 -3.48 3.84 4.22
CA ARG A 54 -2.71 2.62 3.94
C ARG A 54 -1.56 2.52 4.92
N HIS A 55 -1.02 1.33 5.13
CA HIS A 55 0.23 1.16 5.88
C HIS A 55 1.23 0.24 5.17
N THR A 56 2.52 0.35 5.50
CA THR A 56 3.60 -0.49 4.94
C THR A 56 3.90 -1.75 5.77
N PHE A 57 3.10 -2.01 6.80
CA PHE A 57 3.23 -3.13 7.74
C PHE A 57 1.97 -3.99 7.69
N TYR A 58 1.99 -5.14 8.36
CA TYR A 58 0.80 -5.95 8.60
C TYR A 58 0.14 -5.48 9.89
N GLU A 59 -1.18 -5.50 9.90
CA GLU A 59 -2.00 -5.20 11.07
C GLU A 59 -2.94 -6.39 11.36
N ILE A 60 -2.88 -6.92 12.57
CA ILE A 60 -3.84 -7.89 13.10
C ILE A 60 -4.69 -7.18 14.15
N VAL A 61 -6.01 -7.26 14.00
CA VAL A 61 -6.99 -6.61 14.87
C VAL A 61 -7.90 -7.66 15.49
N HIS A 62 -7.86 -7.81 16.82
CA HIS A 62 -8.80 -8.64 17.56
C HIS A 62 -9.83 -7.73 18.24
N VAL A 63 -11.03 -7.64 17.68
CA VAL A 63 -12.13 -6.81 18.21
C VAL A 63 -12.96 -7.64 19.17
N THR A 64 -13.13 -7.14 20.40
CA THR A 64 -13.88 -7.79 21.48
C THR A 64 -15.21 -7.12 21.77
N ALA A 65 -15.34 -5.83 21.48
CA ALA A 65 -16.59 -5.09 21.61
C ALA A 65 -16.64 -3.89 20.63
N GLY A 66 -17.85 -3.35 20.46
CA GLY A 66 -18.14 -2.20 19.62
C GLY A 66 -18.99 -2.52 18.39
N THR A 67 -19.35 -1.45 17.67
CA THR A 67 -20.12 -1.51 16.42
C THR A 67 -19.44 -0.65 15.37
N GLY A 68 -19.81 -0.85 14.11
CA GLY A 68 -19.29 -0.07 12.98
C GLY A 68 -19.00 -0.95 11.76
N THR A 69 -18.42 -0.35 10.74
CA THR A 69 -17.97 -1.04 9.52
C THR A 69 -16.48 -0.82 9.33
N HIS A 70 -15.70 -1.88 9.09
CA HIS A 70 -14.33 -1.72 8.59
C HIS A 70 -14.37 -1.81 7.07
N VAL A 71 -13.90 -0.77 6.38
CA VAL A 71 -13.74 -0.80 4.93
C VAL A 71 -12.31 -1.20 4.62
N VAL A 72 -12.08 -2.26 3.85
CA VAL A 72 -10.74 -2.74 3.46
C VAL A 72 -10.76 -3.04 1.96
N ASP A 73 -9.88 -2.40 1.19
CA ASP A 73 -9.83 -2.48 -0.27
C ASP A 73 -11.24 -2.45 -0.88
N LEU A 74 -12.05 -1.50 -0.38
CA LEU A 74 -13.40 -1.18 -0.84
C LEU A 74 -14.50 -2.17 -0.39
N ALA A 75 -14.13 -3.33 0.16
CA ALA A 75 -15.06 -4.25 0.79
C ALA A 75 -15.49 -3.73 2.17
N ARG A 76 -16.79 -3.75 2.43
CA ARG A 76 -17.39 -3.30 3.70
C ARG A 76 -17.62 -4.50 4.59
N TRP A 77 -17.06 -4.46 5.80
CA TRP A 77 -17.17 -5.53 6.79
C TRP A 77 -17.88 -4.99 8.03
N GLU A 78 -19.14 -5.39 8.21
CA GLU A 78 -19.90 -5.06 9.41
C GLU A 78 -19.32 -5.81 10.62
N LEU A 79 -19.10 -5.10 11.72
CA LEU A 79 -18.56 -5.70 12.93
C LEU A 79 -19.63 -6.45 13.72
N HIS A 80 -19.34 -7.72 13.99
CA HIS A 80 -20.09 -8.56 14.92
C HIS A 80 -19.12 -9.24 15.91
N PRO A 81 -18.55 -8.48 16.87
CA PRO A 81 -17.55 -9.04 17.78
C PRO A 81 -18.03 -10.31 18.49
N PRO A 82 -17.14 -11.30 18.72
CA PRO A 82 -15.68 -11.21 18.59
C PRO A 82 -15.17 -11.52 17.17
N HIS A 83 -14.36 -10.61 16.64
CA HIS A 83 -13.80 -10.67 15.28
C HIS A 83 -12.27 -10.62 15.29
N LEU A 84 -11.63 -11.37 14.38
CA LEU A 84 -10.20 -11.27 14.11
C LEU A 84 -9.97 -10.81 12.67
N GLY A 85 -9.23 -9.71 12.52
CA GLY A 85 -8.91 -9.06 11.27
C GLY A 85 -7.41 -9.18 10.93
N LEU A 86 -7.08 -9.32 9.65
CA LEU A 86 -5.72 -9.15 9.12
C LEU A 86 -5.76 -8.18 7.93
N ILE A 87 -4.92 -7.15 7.99
CA ILE A 87 -4.73 -6.15 6.94
C ILE A 87 -3.27 -6.22 6.47
N LEU A 88 -3.09 -6.39 5.17
CA LEU A 88 -1.80 -6.49 4.51
C LEU A 88 -1.21 -5.10 4.21
N PRO A 89 0.13 -5.01 4.05
CA PRO A 89 0.77 -3.82 3.54
C PRO A 89 0.15 -3.33 2.23
N GLY A 90 -0.14 -2.03 2.16
CA GLY A 90 -0.66 -1.36 0.97
C GLY A 90 -2.18 -1.38 0.81
N GLN A 91 -2.91 -2.19 1.60
CA GLN A 91 -4.38 -2.19 1.59
C GLN A 91 -4.93 -0.85 2.07
N LEU A 92 -5.92 -0.33 1.37
CA LEU A 92 -6.61 0.91 1.73
C LEU A 92 -7.73 0.56 2.71
N HIS A 93 -7.71 1.14 3.90
CA HIS A 93 -8.73 0.85 4.90
C HIS A 93 -9.06 2.03 5.81
N HIS A 94 -10.25 1.98 6.41
CA HIS A 94 -10.73 2.90 7.44
C HIS A 94 -11.97 2.37 8.15
N TRP A 95 -12.24 2.93 9.32
CA TRP A 95 -13.45 2.68 10.09
C TRP A 95 -14.58 3.64 9.70
N GLU A 96 -15.79 3.14 9.52
CA GLU A 96 -17.00 3.93 9.34
C GLU A 96 -17.96 3.69 10.50
N ASP A 97 -18.51 4.80 11.03
CA ASP A 97 -19.49 4.81 12.13
C ASP A 97 -19.11 3.95 13.34
N ALA A 98 -17.81 3.79 13.57
CA ALA A 98 -17.27 2.96 14.63
C ALA A 98 -17.52 3.57 16.02
N ARG A 99 -18.14 2.79 16.91
CA ARG A 99 -18.47 3.22 18.28
C ARG A 99 -18.11 2.13 19.27
N GLY A 100 -17.52 2.54 20.40
CA GLY A 100 -17.17 1.62 21.49
C GLY A 100 -16.20 0.51 21.07
N LEU A 101 -15.35 0.75 20.07
CA LEU A 101 -14.36 -0.22 19.61
C LEU A 101 -13.37 -0.56 20.71
N ASP A 102 -13.36 -1.83 21.09
CA ASP A 102 -12.44 -2.39 22.06
C ASP A 102 -11.79 -3.67 21.54
N GLY A 103 -10.58 -3.94 22.03
CA GLY A 103 -9.78 -5.07 21.59
C GLY A 103 -8.28 -4.78 21.52
N THR A 104 -7.57 -5.67 20.83
CA THR A 104 -6.10 -5.66 20.72
C THR A 104 -5.66 -5.53 19.28
N VAL A 105 -4.61 -4.75 19.05
CA VAL A 105 -3.97 -4.52 17.76
C VAL A 105 -2.51 -4.97 17.83
N VAL A 106 -2.07 -5.70 16.81
CA VAL A 106 -0.70 -6.17 16.63
C VAL A 106 -0.21 -5.71 15.26
N LEU A 107 0.90 -4.98 15.23
CA LEU A 107 1.52 -4.42 14.03
C LEU A 107 2.92 -5.00 13.85
N PHE A 108 3.30 -5.37 12.62
CA PHE A 108 4.64 -5.88 12.34
C PHE A 108 5.05 -5.72 10.88
N THR A 109 6.35 -5.61 10.61
CA THR A 109 6.86 -5.65 9.23
C THR A 109 7.08 -7.08 8.75
N GLU A 110 7.16 -7.28 7.44
CA GLU A 110 7.48 -8.59 6.85
C GLU A 110 8.78 -9.15 7.45
N ASP A 111 9.84 -8.32 7.52
CA ASP A 111 11.16 -8.69 8.05
C ASP A 111 11.13 -9.23 9.49
N PHE A 112 10.12 -8.90 10.28
CA PHE A 112 9.98 -9.43 11.63
C PHE A 112 9.65 -10.93 11.64
N LEU A 113 8.95 -11.41 10.63
CA LEU A 113 8.36 -12.75 10.54
C LEU A 113 9.18 -13.74 9.69
N LEU A 114 10.23 -13.28 9.03
CA LEU A 114 10.94 -14.04 7.98
C LEU A 114 11.72 -15.27 8.45
N ASP A 115 11.64 -15.65 9.72
CA ASP A 115 12.35 -16.82 10.25
C ASP A 115 11.69 -18.17 9.85
N HIS A 116 10.42 -18.19 9.41
CA HIS A 116 9.69 -19.42 9.06
C HIS A 116 9.29 -19.52 7.57
N PRO A 117 9.78 -20.54 6.83
CA PRO A 117 9.32 -20.83 5.47
C PRO A 117 7.81 -21.14 5.46
N GLY A 118 7.02 -20.30 4.79
CA GLY A 118 5.57 -20.48 4.62
C GLY A 118 4.70 -19.38 5.26
N ASP A 119 5.26 -18.55 6.13
CA ASP A 119 4.49 -17.48 6.81
C ASP A 119 4.04 -16.39 5.84
N ARG A 120 4.85 -16.05 4.82
CA ARG A 120 4.42 -15.15 3.74
C ARG A 120 3.19 -15.67 3.01
N ASP A 121 3.18 -16.96 2.69
CA ASP A 121 2.05 -17.58 2.01
C ASP A 121 0.81 -17.65 2.91
N LEU A 122 0.99 -17.87 4.20
CA LEU A 122 -0.09 -17.81 5.19
C LEU A 122 -0.70 -16.40 5.26
N LEU A 123 0.13 -15.37 5.40
CA LEU A 123 -0.32 -13.96 5.43
C LEU A 123 -1.07 -13.59 4.15
N ARG A 124 -0.53 -13.97 2.99
CA ARG A 124 -1.19 -13.73 1.70
C ARG A 124 -2.58 -14.35 1.65
N ARG A 125 -2.72 -15.62 2.03
CA ARG A 125 -4.03 -16.32 2.06
C ARG A 125 -4.98 -15.71 3.09
N LEU A 126 -4.46 -15.31 4.25
CA LEU A 126 -5.28 -14.69 5.30
C LEU A 126 -5.77 -13.30 4.89
N GLY A 127 -5.01 -12.54 4.10
CA GLY A 127 -5.44 -11.23 3.60
C GLY A 127 -6.52 -11.26 2.52
N GLU A 128 -6.79 -12.42 1.89
CA GLU A 128 -7.88 -12.57 0.89
C GLU A 128 -9.28 -12.42 1.49
N GLN A 129 -9.44 -12.68 2.79
CA GLN A 129 -10.66 -12.38 3.54
C GLN A 129 -10.23 -11.67 4.82
N PRO A 130 -10.28 -10.35 4.92
CA PRO A 130 -9.68 -9.63 6.04
C PRO A 130 -10.21 -10.08 7.41
N TRP A 131 -11.49 -10.49 7.52
CA TRP A 131 -12.14 -10.74 8.81
C TRP A 131 -12.61 -12.18 9.01
N LEU A 132 -12.55 -12.62 10.28
CA LEU A 132 -13.09 -13.89 10.78
C LEU A 132 -13.95 -13.64 12.02
N THR A 133 -15.18 -14.17 12.02
CA THR A 133 -16.00 -14.27 13.24
C THR A 133 -15.54 -15.47 14.06
N LEU A 134 -15.30 -15.26 15.36
CA LEU A 134 -14.80 -16.31 16.24
C LEU A 134 -15.93 -16.90 17.09
N ASP A 135 -16.01 -18.23 17.17
CA ASP A 135 -16.84 -18.88 18.18
C ASP A 135 -16.28 -18.66 19.60
N GLY A 136 -17.07 -18.93 20.64
CA GLY A 136 -16.65 -18.69 22.04
C GLY A 136 -15.31 -19.35 22.42
N PRO A 137 -15.11 -20.66 22.18
CA PRO A 137 -13.85 -21.34 22.49
C PRO A 137 -12.64 -20.78 21.72
N THR A 138 -12.82 -20.46 20.44
CA THR A 138 -11.76 -19.91 19.60
C THR A 138 -11.44 -18.48 19.99
N HIS A 139 -12.46 -17.66 20.26
CA HIS A 139 -12.29 -16.33 20.80
C HIS A 139 -11.46 -16.34 22.09
N ALA A 140 -11.78 -17.21 23.05
CA ALA A 140 -11.05 -17.30 24.31
C ALA A 140 -9.57 -17.71 24.10
N ARG A 141 -9.30 -18.65 23.18
CA ARG A 141 -7.94 -19.08 22.85
C ARG A 141 -7.14 -18.00 22.12
N THR A 142 -7.75 -17.34 21.14
CA THR A 142 -7.14 -16.22 20.40
C THR A 142 -6.86 -15.06 21.34
N GLY A 143 -7.82 -14.70 22.21
CA GLY A 143 -7.65 -13.62 23.18
C GLY A 143 -6.47 -13.84 24.13
N ARG A 144 -6.25 -15.06 24.61
CA ARG A 144 -5.06 -15.38 25.41
C ARG A 144 -3.75 -15.17 24.64
N LEU A 145 -3.71 -15.64 23.40
CA LEU A 145 -2.51 -15.49 22.56
C LEU A 145 -2.22 -14.02 22.20
N MET A 146 -3.26 -13.24 21.94
CA MET A 146 -3.15 -11.79 21.73
C MET A 146 -2.66 -11.08 23.00
N ALA A 147 -3.18 -11.47 24.18
CA ALA A 147 -2.73 -10.93 25.46
C ALA A 147 -1.26 -11.27 25.74
N GLU A 148 -0.83 -12.51 25.48
CA GLU A 148 0.58 -12.93 25.61
C GLU A 148 1.50 -12.12 24.69
N LEU A 149 1.11 -11.86 23.43
CA LEU A 149 1.87 -10.99 22.51
C LEU A 149 2.03 -9.56 23.05
N VAL A 150 0.95 -9.00 23.62
CA VAL A 150 0.97 -7.65 24.21
C VAL A 150 1.86 -7.63 25.46
N GLU A 151 1.75 -8.63 26.31
CA GLU A 151 2.50 -8.75 27.55
C GLU A 151 4.00 -8.91 27.26
N GLU A 152 4.37 -9.80 26.35
CA GLU A 152 5.75 -10.02 25.93
C GLU A 152 6.37 -8.75 25.34
N TYR A 153 5.63 -8.05 24.47
CA TYR A 153 6.08 -6.79 23.87
C TYR A 153 6.25 -5.67 24.92
N ARG A 154 5.41 -5.64 25.95
CA ARG A 154 5.50 -4.64 27.03
C ARG A 154 6.67 -4.90 27.97
N HIS A 155 6.93 -6.17 28.31
CA HIS A 155 8.00 -6.54 29.23
C HIS A 155 9.37 -6.43 28.57
N GLY A 156 9.51 -6.85 27.30
CA GLY A 156 10.76 -6.72 26.55
C GLY A 156 11.97 -7.42 27.18
N ALA A 157 11.75 -8.59 27.80
CA ALA A 157 12.81 -9.38 28.43
C ALA A 157 13.81 -9.94 27.39
N ASP A 158 14.97 -10.42 27.84
CA ASP A 158 15.95 -11.02 26.93
C ASP A 158 15.32 -12.16 26.10
N GLY A 159 15.47 -12.08 24.78
CA GLY A 159 14.87 -13.05 23.85
C GLY A 159 13.42 -12.79 23.46
N PHE A 160 12.79 -11.71 23.93
CA PHE A 160 11.37 -11.41 23.66
C PHE A 160 11.02 -11.39 22.17
N ALA A 161 11.93 -10.93 21.31
CA ALA A 161 11.74 -10.95 19.86
C ALA A 161 11.45 -12.37 19.32
N THR A 162 12.16 -13.38 19.82
CA THR A 162 11.98 -14.79 19.44
C THR A 162 10.65 -15.34 19.96
N VAL A 163 10.27 -14.96 21.20
CA VAL A 163 8.98 -15.32 21.78
C VAL A 163 7.83 -14.71 20.96
N LEU A 164 7.89 -13.42 20.67
CA LEU A 164 6.93 -12.71 19.84
C LEU A 164 6.77 -13.35 18.46
N ARG A 165 7.87 -13.71 17.78
CA ARG A 165 7.82 -14.42 16.49
C ARG A 165 7.13 -15.77 16.62
N SER A 166 7.44 -16.53 17.66
CA SER A 166 6.84 -17.85 17.91
C SER A 166 5.34 -17.74 18.18
N LEU A 167 4.92 -16.80 19.03
CA LEU A 167 3.52 -16.54 19.34
C LEU A 167 2.75 -16.08 18.09
N LEU A 168 3.36 -15.19 17.30
CA LEU A 168 2.78 -14.69 16.05
C LEU A 168 2.63 -15.81 15.02
N HIS A 169 3.66 -16.66 14.85
CA HIS A 169 3.58 -17.83 13.98
C HIS A 169 2.43 -18.76 14.40
N VAL A 170 2.33 -19.07 15.71
CA VAL A 170 1.22 -19.88 16.25
C VAL A 170 -0.14 -19.24 15.96
N LEU A 171 -0.26 -17.91 16.09
CA LEU A 171 -1.48 -17.17 15.78
C LEU A 171 -1.86 -17.31 14.31
N LEU A 172 -0.91 -17.10 13.39
CA LEU A 172 -1.13 -17.20 11.94
C LEU A 172 -1.55 -18.62 11.53
N VAL A 173 -0.84 -19.64 12.01
CA VAL A 173 -1.14 -21.05 11.71
C VAL A 173 -2.50 -21.47 12.27
N ARG A 174 -2.87 -21.04 13.47
CA ARG A 174 -4.19 -21.33 14.04
C ARG A 174 -5.29 -20.63 13.24
N THR A 175 -5.10 -19.35 12.94
CA THR A 175 -6.03 -18.56 12.13
C THR A 175 -6.25 -19.19 10.75
N SER A 176 -5.21 -19.69 10.10
CA SER A 176 -5.35 -20.33 8.79
C SER A 176 -6.14 -21.64 8.85
N ARG A 177 -6.07 -22.39 9.95
CA ARG A 177 -6.85 -23.64 10.12
C ARG A 177 -8.34 -23.38 10.28
N LEU A 178 -8.71 -22.24 10.89
CA LEU A 178 -10.12 -21.84 11.05
C LEU A 178 -10.81 -21.57 9.72
N ARG A 179 -10.05 -21.20 8.68
CA ARG A 179 -10.59 -20.98 7.34
C ARG A 179 -10.92 -22.26 6.58
N GLY A 180 -10.53 -23.41 7.13
CA GLY A 180 -10.61 -24.71 6.45
C GLY A 180 -9.82 -24.73 5.13
N PRO A 181 -9.78 -25.87 4.43
CA PRO A 181 -9.49 -25.88 2.99
C PRO A 181 -10.66 -25.21 2.26
N GLY A 182 -10.63 -23.88 2.17
CA GLY A 182 -11.40 -23.04 1.27
C GLY A 182 -12.89 -23.36 1.12
N THR A 183 -13.73 -22.87 2.03
CA THR A 183 -15.05 -22.40 1.59
C THR A 183 -14.83 -21.02 0.96
N PRO A 184 -15.09 -20.84 -0.35
CA PRO A 184 -15.03 -19.53 -0.94
C PRO A 184 -15.97 -18.62 -0.15
N ALA A 185 -15.50 -17.43 0.22
CA ALA A 185 -16.44 -16.35 0.54
C ALA A 185 -17.47 -16.29 -0.61
N PRO A 186 -18.76 -16.02 -0.32
CA PRO A 186 -19.72 -15.80 -1.39
C PRO A 186 -19.07 -14.79 -2.36
N PRO A 187 -18.97 -15.14 -3.65
CA PRO A 187 -18.17 -14.35 -4.57
C PRO A 187 -18.67 -12.91 -4.47
N PRO A 188 -17.77 -11.93 -4.32
CA PRO A 188 -18.17 -10.54 -4.31
C PRO A 188 -19.12 -10.32 -5.49
N GLY A 189 -20.25 -9.65 -5.25
CA GLY A 189 -21.19 -9.33 -6.33
C GLY A 189 -20.39 -8.78 -7.52
N ARG A 190 -20.75 -9.13 -8.75
CA ARG A 190 -19.86 -9.01 -9.93
C ARG A 190 -19.13 -7.66 -10.06
N ALA A 191 -19.72 -6.56 -9.60
CA ALA A 191 -19.08 -5.25 -9.51
C ALA A 191 -17.90 -5.18 -8.51
N ALA A 192 -18.03 -5.74 -7.31
CA ALA A 192 -16.96 -5.80 -6.32
C ALA A 192 -15.79 -6.66 -6.80
N ALA A 193 -16.07 -7.81 -7.44
CA ALA A 193 -15.03 -8.65 -8.06
C ALA A 193 -14.24 -7.89 -9.15
N VAL A 194 -14.94 -7.08 -9.95
CA VAL A 194 -14.33 -6.23 -10.99
C VAL A 194 -13.48 -5.11 -10.39
N ALA A 195 -13.95 -4.48 -9.31
CA ALA A 195 -13.18 -3.44 -8.62
C ALA A 195 -11.92 -4.00 -7.94
N GLU A 196 -12.02 -5.19 -7.35
CA GLU A 196 -10.89 -5.90 -6.73
C GLU A 196 -9.85 -6.32 -7.78
N GLU A 197 -10.28 -6.88 -8.91
CA GLU A 197 -9.38 -7.21 -10.01
C GLU A 197 -8.72 -5.96 -10.60
N PHE A 198 -9.47 -4.86 -10.72
CA PHE A 198 -8.89 -3.57 -11.09
C PHE A 198 -7.82 -3.10 -10.10
N ALA A 199 -8.04 -3.24 -8.79
CA ALA A 199 -7.06 -2.88 -7.77
C ALA A 199 -5.80 -3.76 -7.86
N ARG A 200 -5.96 -5.08 -8.06
CA ARG A 200 -4.84 -6.01 -8.30
C ARG A 200 -4.03 -5.63 -9.53
N LEU A 201 -4.71 -5.30 -10.63
CA LEU A 201 -4.06 -4.83 -11.85
C LEU A 201 -3.35 -3.50 -11.61
N LEU A 202 -3.96 -2.54 -10.91
CA LEU A 202 -3.34 -1.26 -10.61
C LEU A 202 -2.03 -1.40 -9.82
N ALA A 203 -1.99 -2.32 -8.85
CA ALA A 203 -0.79 -2.61 -8.06
C ALA A 203 0.34 -3.23 -8.90
N ARG A 204 -0.01 -4.08 -9.88
CA ARG A 204 0.95 -4.74 -10.78
C ARG A 204 1.40 -3.88 -11.97
N THR A 205 0.52 -2.99 -12.43
CA THR A 205 0.64 -2.29 -13.73
C THR A 205 1.21 -0.88 -13.60
N ALA A 206 1.63 -0.44 -12.41
CA ALA A 206 2.28 0.86 -12.25
C ALA A 206 3.44 1.09 -13.26
N THR A 207 3.98 0.00 -13.83
CA THR A 207 5.08 -0.03 -14.80
C THR A 207 4.69 -0.14 -16.29
N GLU A 208 3.42 -0.19 -16.70
CA GLU A 208 3.05 -0.53 -18.10
C GLU A 208 2.06 0.42 -18.80
N GLY A 209 1.62 1.52 -18.18
CA GLY A 209 0.97 2.59 -18.96
C GLY A 209 -0.42 2.31 -19.54
N ARG A 210 -1.09 1.22 -19.13
CA ARG A 210 -2.41 0.81 -19.66
C ARG A 210 -3.51 1.86 -19.47
N THR A 211 -4.42 1.91 -20.42
CA THR A 211 -5.64 2.72 -20.45
C THR A 211 -6.79 2.05 -19.71
N VAL A 212 -7.85 2.81 -19.41
CA VAL A 212 -9.08 2.26 -18.81
C VAL A 212 -9.70 1.19 -19.71
N ARG A 213 -9.65 1.38 -21.04
CA ARG A 213 -10.21 0.43 -22.01
C ARG A 213 -9.46 -0.90 -21.97
N GLU A 214 -8.14 -0.87 -22.09
CA GLU A 214 -7.30 -2.09 -22.04
C GLU A 214 -7.45 -2.80 -20.69
N THR A 215 -7.60 -2.04 -19.60
CA THR A 215 -7.82 -2.62 -18.27
C THR A 215 -9.19 -3.29 -18.19
N ALA A 216 -10.25 -2.69 -18.75
CA ALA A 216 -11.58 -3.28 -18.79
C ALA A 216 -11.61 -4.55 -19.66
N GLU A 217 -10.93 -4.54 -20.80
CA GLU A 217 -10.77 -5.70 -21.68
C GLU A 217 -10.04 -6.85 -20.96
N LEU A 218 -8.98 -6.56 -20.22
CA LEU A 218 -8.24 -7.56 -19.45
C LEU A 218 -9.08 -8.20 -18.34
N ILE A 219 -9.98 -7.43 -17.72
CA ILE A 219 -10.93 -7.93 -16.71
C ILE A 219 -12.14 -8.64 -17.37
N GLY A 220 -12.35 -8.47 -18.67
CA GLY A 220 -13.48 -9.04 -19.41
C GLY A 220 -14.80 -8.30 -19.18
N VAL A 221 -14.75 -6.96 -19.06
CA VAL A 221 -15.94 -6.10 -18.85
C VAL A 221 -15.93 -4.88 -19.76
N SER A 222 -17.08 -4.21 -19.90
CA SER A 222 -17.13 -2.93 -20.62
C SER A 222 -16.45 -1.82 -19.80
N PRO A 223 -15.85 -0.80 -20.46
CA PRO A 223 -15.27 0.34 -19.75
C PRO A 223 -16.27 1.11 -18.87
N GLY A 224 -17.54 1.15 -19.29
CA GLY A 224 -18.63 1.75 -18.51
C GLY A 224 -18.91 0.97 -17.23
N TYR A 225 -19.00 -0.36 -17.32
CA TYR A 225 -19.21 -1.21 -16.16
C TYR A 225 -18.01 -1.18 -15.19
N LEU A 226 -16.78 -1.16 -15.72
CA LEU A 226 -15.58 -0.95 -14.90
C LEU A 226 -15.64 0.40 -14.17
N ALA A 227 -16.04 1.47 -14.85
CA ALA A 227 -16.15 2.79 -14.26
C ALA A 227 -17.20 2.84 -13.15
N GLU A 228 -18.36 2.23 -13.35
CA GLU A 228 -19.41 2.13 -12.34
C GLU A 228 -18.95 1.30 -11.13
N ALA A 229 -18.40 0.11 -11.37
CA ALA A 229 -17.90 -0.79 -10.33
C ALA A 229 -16.80 -0.13 -9.48
N VAL A 230 -15.80 0.46 -10.13
CA VAL A 230 -14.70 1.15 -9.43
C VAL A 230 -15.19 2.42 -8.75
N ARG A 231 -16.12 3.19 -9.33
CA ARG A 231 -16.66 4.39 -8.68
C ARG A 231 -17.53 4.04 -7.49
N ALA A 232 -18.37 3.01 -7.59
CA ALA A 232 -19.18 2.52 -6.48
C ALA A 232 -18.29 2.05 -5.32
N ALA A 233 -17.15 1.44 -5.63
CA ALA A 233 -16.24 0.90 -4.63
C ALA A 233 -15.27 1.96 -4.06
N THR A 234 -14.71 2.85 -4.89
CA THR A 234 -13.65 3.81 -4.50
C THR A 234 -14.10 5.27 -4.35
N GLY A 235 -15.30 5.62 -4.82
CA GLY A 235 -15.71 7.01 -5.03
C GLY A 235 -14.96 7.74 -6.15
N ARG A 236 -14.01 7.08 -6.83
CA ARG A 236 -13.13 7.65 -7.86
C ARG A 236 -13.28 6.90 -9.18
N THR A 237 -12.85 7.53 -10.26
CA THR A 237 -12.89 6.89 -11.59
C THR A 237 -11.64 6.04 -11.82
N PRO A 238 -11.73 4.92 -12.57
CA PRO A 238 -10.56 4.12 -12.95
C PRO A 238 -9.46 4.96 -13.59
N GLY A 239 -9.85 5.92 -14.43
CA GLY A 239 -8.91 6.82 -15.10
C GLY A 239 -8.13 7.72 -14.13
N ALA A 240 -8.76 8.18 -13.05
CA ALA A 240 -8.06 8.95 -12.02
C ALA A 240 -7.02 8.09 -11.29
N LEU A 241 -7.39 6.86 -10.93
CA LEU A 241 -6.52 5.91 -10.24
C LEU A 241 -5.33 5.49 -11.10
N LEU A 242 -5.54 5.21 -12.39
CA LEU A 242 -4.47 4.90 -13.35
C LEU A 242 -3.51 6.07 -13.55
N ARG A 243 -4.00 7.31 -13.65
CA ARG A 243 -3.14 8.51 -13.77
C ARG A 243 -2.27 8.70 -12.53
N GLU A 244 -2.84 8.54 -11.35
CA GLU A 244 -2.11 8.66 -10.09
C GLU A 244 -1.02 7.59 -9.97
N ALA A 245 -1.34 6.32 -10.23
CA ALA A 245 -0.38 5.23 -10.22
C ALA A 245 0.78 5.47 -11.20
N ARG A 246 0.46 5.92 -12.42
CA ARG A 246 1.44 6.28 -13.45
C ARG A 246 2.33 7.46 -13.03
N SER A 247 1.75 8.45 -12.38
CA SER A 247 2.50 9.60 -11.85
C SER A 247 3.44 9.18 -10.71
N ARG A 248 3.02 8.24 -9.84
CA ARG A 248 3.87 7.66 -8.79
C ARG A 248 5.05 6.90 -9.38
N GLU A 249 4.82 6.06 -10.37
CA GLU A 249 5.92 5.33 -11.02
C GLU A 249 6.90 6.27 -11.70
N ALA A 250 6.40 7.28 -12.42
CA ALA A 250 7.26 8.29 -13.05
C ALA A 250 8.17 8.98 -12.03
N GLN A 251 7.66 9.36 -10.84
CA GLN A 251 8.48 9.91 -9.77
C GLN A 251 9.54 8.92 -9.28
N ARG A 252 9.14 7.66 -9.07
CA ARG A 252 10.06 6.61 -8.60
C ARG A 252 11.21 6.43 -9.58
N LEU A 253 10.93 6.40 -10.88
CA LEU A 253 11.95 6.31 -11.92
C LEU A 253 12.82 7.57 -11.98
N LEU A 254 12.24 8.76 -11.83
CA LEU A 254 12.98 10.02 -11.84
C LEU A 254 13.98 10.13 -10.68
N VAL A 255 13.65 9.57 -9.51
CA VAL A 255 14.50 9.62 -8.30
C VAL A 255 15.43 8.40 -8.20
N GLY A 256 14.99 7.25 -8.69
CA GLY A 256 15.68 5.97 -8.51
C GLY A 256 16.58 5.55 -9.67
N THR A 257 16.57 6.28 -10.80
CA THR A 257 17.31 5.88 -12.00
C THR A 257 17.92 7.07 -12.74
N GLU A 258 18.94 6.82 -13.54
CA GLU A 258 19.52 7.80 -14.47
C GLU A 258 18.82 7.81 -15.84
N LEU A 259 17.67 7.13 -15.98
CA LEU A 259 16.93 7.08 -17.25
C LEU A 259 16.60 8.49 -17.73
N SER A 260 16.73 8.74 -19.03
CA SER A 260 16.31 10.01 -19.63
C SER A 260 14.81 10.23 -19.50
N ILE A 261 14.36 11.49 -19.57
CA ILE A 261 12.92 11.83 -19.54
C ILE A 261 12.15 11.09 -20.65
N ARG A 262 12.76 10.93 -21.83
CA ARG A 262 12.19 10.15 -22.94
C ARG A 262 12.01 8.67 -22.57
N GLN A 263 13.01 8.04 -21.96
CA GLN A 263 12.93 6.64 -21.54
C GLN A 263 11.90 6.43 -20.43
N ILE A 264 11.80 7.38 -19.48
CA ILE A 264 10.79 7.33 -18.41
C ILE A 264 9.39 7.51 -19.01
N ALA A 265 9.20 8.45 -19.94
CA ALA A 265 7.94 8.65 -20.65
C ALA A 265 7.48 7.35 -21.32
N ALA A 266 8.35 6.71 -22.09
CA ALA A 266 8.05 5.43 -22.73
C ALA A 266 7.69 4.34 -21.70
N ARG A 267 8.46 4.24 -20.61
CA ARG A 267 8.27 3.22 -19.57
C ARG A 267 6.99 3.39 -18.77
N VAL A 268 6.46 4.61 -18.66
CA VAL A 268 5.18 4.89 -18.01
C VAL A 268 4.02 5.02 -19.02
N GLY A 269 4.23 4.64 -20.28
CA GLY A 269 3.20 4.54 -21.31
C GLY A 269 2.87 5.84 -22.03
N PHE A 270 3.88 6.64 -22.34
CA PHE A 270 3.75 7.82 -23.18
C PHE A 270 4.70 7.73 -24.37
N ASP A 271 4.14 7.73 -25.58
CA ASP A 271 4.91 7.76 -26.83
C ASP A 271 5.52 9.15 -27.09
N ASP A 272 4.84 10.22 -26.66
CA ASP A 272 5.31 11.61 -26.77
C ASP A 272 5.87 12.10 -25.42
N PRO A 273 7.20 12.34 -25.31
CA PRO A 273 7.82 12.91 -24.13
C PRO A 273 7.28 14.30 -23.77
N ALA A 274 6.86 15.12 -24.74
CA ALA A 274 6.29 16.43 -24.47
C ALA A 274 4.91 16.31 -23.80
N TYR A 275 4.08 15.35 -24.24
CA TYR A 275 2.83 15.01 -23.59
C TYR A 275 3.07 14.49 -22.16
N PHE A 276 4.05 13.61 -21.96
CA PHE A 276 4.46 13.17 -20.62
C PHE A 276 4.84 14.35 -19.72
N CYS A 277 5.65 15.30 -20.20
CA CYS A 277 6.03 16.48 -19.43
C CYS A 277 4.82 17.33 -19.01
N ARG A 278 3.84 17.53 -19.90
CA ARG A 278 2.58 18.24 -19.59
C ARG A 278 1.75 17.47 -18.57
N PHE A 279 1.58 16.16 -18.78
CA PHE A 279 0.91 15.25 -17.85
C PHE A 279 1.54 15.34 -16.46
N PHE A 280 2.85 15.13 -16.37
CA PHE A 280 3.57 15.12 -15.10
C PHE A 280 3.44 16.48 -14.41
N ARG A 281 3.62 17.59 -15.12
CA ARG A 281 3.44 18.92 -14.52
C ARG A 281 2.03 19.13 -13.97
N ARG A 282 1.00 18.65 -14.65
CA ARG A 282 -0.38 18.72 -14.15
C ARG A 282 -0.60 17.88 -12.89
N GLU A 283 -0.06 16.66 -12.84
CA GLU A 283 -0.25 15.77 -11.68
C GLU A 283 0.66 16.10 -10.48
N THR A 284 1.76 16.83 -10.70
CA THR A 284 2.83 17.00 -9.71
C THR A 284 3.11 18.46 -9.33
N GLY A 285 2.67 19.42 -10.15
CA GLY A 285 3.04 20.84 -10.06
C GLY A 285 4.41 21.20 -10.65
N LEU A 286 5.30 20.22 -10.89
CA LEU A 286 6.68 20.42 -11.34
C LEU A 286 6.94 19.75 -12.69
N SER A 287 7.91 20.23 -13.46
CA SER A 287 8.36 19.46 -14.63
C SER A 287 9.16 18.21 -14.17
N PRO A 288 9.21 17.12 -14.97
CA PRO A 288 10.02 15.95 -14.64
C PRO A 288 11.49 16.28 -14.34
N GLY A 289 12.05 17.24 -15.10
CA GLY A 289 13.43 17.69 -14.91
C GLY A 289 13.61 18.49 -13.63
N ASP A 290 12.68 19.38 -13.29
CA ASP A 290 12.73 20.14 -12.03
C ASP A 290 12.59 19.21 -10.84
N PHE A 291 11.64 18.27 -10.91
CA PHE A 291 11.40 17.25 -9.88
C PHE A 291 12.65 16.41 -9.62
N ARG A 292 13.38 16.01 -10.67
CA ARG A 292 14.64 15.28 -10.52
C ARG A 292 15.69 16.13 -9.79
N ARG A 293 15.92 17.36 -10.22
CA ARG A 293 16.93 18.25 -9.62
C ARG A 293 16.65 18.56 -8.16
N THR A 294 15.39 18.77 -7.77
CA THR A 294 15.02 18.99 -6.37
C THR A 294 15.33 17.78 -5.48
N HIS A 295 15.30 16.58 -6.04
CA HIS A 295 15.59 15.34 -5.31
C HIS A 295 17.04 14.85 -5.43
N GLU A 296 17.81 15.33 -6.41
CA GLU A 296 19.27 15.17 -6.49
C GLU A 296 20.00 16.13 -5.54
N ALA A 297 19.56 17.39 -5.45
CA ALA A 297 20.15 18.39 -4.55
C ALA A 297 20.07 18.02 -3.06
N GLY A 298 19.12 17.15 -2.67
CA GLY A 298 19.03 16.60 -1.31
C GLY A 298 19.96 15.42 -1.03
N ARG A 299 20.54 14.78 -2.06
CA ARG A 299 21.54 13.71 -1.92
C ARG A 299 22.98 14.25 -1.88
N ASP A 300 23.22 15.41 -2.53
CA ASP A 300 24.55 15.98 -2.76
C ASP A 300 25.02 17.00 -1.70
N GLY A 301 24.70 16.76 -0.43
CA GLY A 301 25.38 17.42 0.71
C GLY A 301 26.89 17.13 0.80
N ARG A 302 27.46 16.37 -0.14
CA ARG A 302 28.91 16.28 -0.42
C ARG A 302 29.08 16.48 -1.93
N GLY A 303 29.52 17.66 -2.32
CA GLY A 303 29.31 18.17 -3.67
C GLY A 303 30.22 17.62 -4.78
N ARG A 304 29.80 17.91 -6.01
CA ARG A 304 30.66 18.24 -7.15
C ARG A 304 29.86 19.00 -8.23
N PRO A 305 30.41 20.03 -8.90
CA PRO A 305 29.62 20.86 -9.80
C PRO A 305 29.53 20.27 -11.22
N GLY A 306 28.29 20.19 -11.72
CA GLY A 306 27.86 20.59 -13.07
C GLY A 306 28.30 19.80 -14.30
N ARG A 307 27.33 19.23 -15.03
CA ARG A 307 27.34 19.24 -16.51
C ARG A 307 25.98 19.72 -17.03
N LYS A 308 25.98 20.92 -17.61
CA LYS A 308 24.88 21.42 -18.44
C LYS A 308 24.82 20.59 -19.71
N HIS A 309 23.79 19.76 -19.87
CA HIS A 309 23.45 19.22 -21.19
C HIS A 309 22.69 20.31 -21.95
N HIS A 310 23.43 21.12 -22.72
CA HIS A 310 22.85 21.83 -23.85
C HIS A 310 22.59 20.81 -24.96
N ASP A 311 21.32 20.63 -25.27
CA ASP A 311 20.87 19.93 -26.47
C ASP A 311 21.36 20.72 -27.69
N ARG A 312 22.30 20.15 -28.44
CA ARG A 312 22.78 20.75 -29.69
C ARG A 312 21.68 20.55 -30.73
N ARG A 313 21.15 21.66 -31.22
CA ARG A 313 20.32 21.71 -32.43
C ARG A 313 21.11 21.11 -33.60
N ASP A 314 20.56 20.07 -34.22
CA ASP A 314 20.93 19.69 -35.58
C ASP A 314 20.45 20.79 -36.54
N PRO A 315 21.31 21.37 -37.39
CA PRO A 315 20.87 22.27 -38.44
C PRO A 315 20.26 21.47 -39.59
N SER A 316 19.04 21.86 -39.94
CA SER A 316 18.35 21.56 -41.19
C SER A 316 19.27 21.78 -42.40
N ILE A 317 19.36 20.79 -43.29
CA ILE A 317 19.77 20.99 -44.67
C ILE A 317 18.60 20.56 -45.55
N GLU A 318 17.95 21.54 -46.17
CA GLU A 318 17.07 21.37 -47.32
C GLU A 318 17.78 21.89 -48.58
N ALA A 319 17.67 21.08 -49.65
CA ALA A 319 17.51 21.39 -51.07
C ALA A 319 18.67 21.96 -51.95
N GLY A 320 18.77 21.31 -53.13
CA GLY A 320 19.42 21.77 -54.37
C GLY A 320 20.70 20.98 -54.70
N SER A 321 20.90 20.30 -55.83
CA SER A 321 20.36 20.50 -57.19
C SER A 321 20.74 19.28 -58.07
N ARG A 322 19.86 18.85 -58.98
CA ARG A 322 20.25 18.25 -60.29
C ARG A 322 20.64 19.43 -61.22
N PRO A 323 21.59 19.31 -62.17
CA PRO A 323 21.49 18.51 -63.42
C PRO A 323 22.86 17.89 -63.83
N ALA A 324 23.09 17.13 -64.91
CA ALA A 324 22.37 16.72 -66.12
C ALA A 324 22.74 15.26 -66.43
#